data_AF-A0A842SDJ9-F1
#
_entry.id   AF-A0A842SDJ9-F1
#
_cell.length_a   1.000
_cell.length_b   1.000
_cell.length_c   1.000
_cell.angle_alpha   90.00
_cell.angle_beta   90.00
_cell.angle_gamma   90.00
#
_symmetry.space_group_name_H-M   'P 1'
#
loop_
_entity.id
_entity.type
_entity.pdbx_description
1 polymer ?
#
loop_
_entity_poly.entity_id
_entity_poly.type
_entity_poly.pdbx_seq_one_letter_code
_entity_poly.pdbx_strand_id
1 'polypeptide(L)'
;MNWDLEGWVYALLAVLCWGFEAIIVKAAGEGVDPLTGTGIGCISAGIVFSLYLIGRGGLSYNVLNRSGILYGIAGIVSFAIGHFLYYSAITKSGASLSASLVATYPLLTVIIASILLGEPLTIRSGIGTILIVIGGLVILT
;
A
#
# COMPACT_ATOMS: atom_id res chain seq x y z
N MET A 1 5.15 -5.28 -23.77
CA MET A 1 4.82 -4.51 -22.55
C MET A 1 6.02 -3.63 -22.29
N ASN A 2 6.01 -2.39 -22.80
CA ASN A 2 7.08 -1.43 -22.58
C ASN A 2 6.81 -0.77 -21.23
N TRP A 3 7.34 -1.36 -20.17
CA TRP A 3 7.36 -0.67 -18.89
C TRP A 3 8.42 0.43 -18.99
N ASP A 4 8.01 1.68 -18.88
CA ASP A 4 8.97 2.78 -18.84
C ASP A 4 9.83 2.64 -17.57
N LEU A 5 11.15 2.84 -17.72
CA LEU A 5 12.12 2.76 -16.62
C LEU A 5 11.70 3.60 -15.40
N GLU A 6 10.98 4.69 -15.65
CA GLU A 6 10.39 5.56 -14.62
C GLU A 6 9.45 4.81 -13.67
N GLY A 7 8.60 3.91 -14.20
CA GLY A 7 7.66 3.13 -13.38
C GLY A 7 8.37 2.22 -12.37
N TRP A 8 9.48 1.61 -12.80
CA TRP A 8 10.32 0.79 -11.91
C TRP A 8 10.96 1.63 -10.82
N VAL A 9 11.44 2.83 -11.15
CA VAL A 9 12.04 3.75 -10.17
C VAL A 9 11.01 4.16 -9.11
N TYR A 10 9.79 4.54 -9.52
CA TYR A 10 8.73 4.86 -8.56
C TYR A 10 8.37 3.67 -7.66
N ALA A 11 8.29 2.47 -8.20
CA ALA A 11 8.01 1.26 -7.42
C ALA A 11 9.12 0.97 -6.39
N LEU A 12 10.39 1.11 -6.78
CA LEU A 12 11.53 0.92 -5.87
C LEU A 12 11.54 1.96 -4.75
N LEU A 13 11.30 3.23 -5.07
CA LEU A 13 11.19 4.29 -4.06
C LEU A 13 10.01 4.04 -3.11
N ALA A 14 8.88 3.55 -3.63
CA ALA A 14 7.74 3.19 -2.79
C ALA A 14 8.08 2.07 -1.81
N VAL A 15 8.77 1.00 -2.24
CA VAL A 15 9.17 -0.10 -1.35
C VAL A 15 10.10 0.39 -0.23
N LEU A 16 10.99 1.34 -0.51
CA LEU A 16 11.82 1.95 0.54
C LEU A 16 10.97 2.67 1.59
N CYS A 17 10.00 3.49 1.16
CA CYS A 17 9.09 4.19 2.07
C CYS A 17 8.31 3.21 2.96
N TRP A 18 7.75 2.15 2.37
CA TRP A 18 6.99 1.13 3.11
C TRP A 18 7.87 0.33 4.08
N GLY A 19 9.13 0.08 3.70
CA GLY A 19 10.11 -0.56 4.59
C GLY A 19 10.42 0.30 5.82
N PHE A 20 10.68 1.60 5.63
CA PHE A 20 10.90 2.53 6.74
C PHE A 20 9.66 2.69 7.63
N GLU A 21 8.48 2.78 7.02
CA GLU A 21 7.21 2.90 7.73
C GLU A 21 7.04 1.79 8.77
N ALA A 22 7.24 0.53 8.38
CA ALA A 22 7.04 -0.60 9.30
C ALA A 22 7.96 -0.53 10.53
N ILE A 23 9.20 -0.05 10.34
CA ILE A 23 10.16 0.15 11.42
C ILE A 23 9.78 1.33 12.31
N ILE A 24 9.34 2.46 11.72
CA ILE A 24 8.89 3.64 12.46
C ILE A 24 7.66 3.30 13.31
N VAL A 25 6.68 2.59 12.75
CA VAL A 25 5.48 2.16 13.46
C VAL A 25 5.83 1.22 14.61
N LYS A 26 6.75 0.27 14.40
CA LYS A 26 7.25 -0.59 15.47
C LYS A 26 7.99 0.21 16.55
N ALA A 27 8.78 1.20 16.15
CA ALA A 27 9.56 2.05 17.06
C ALA A 27 8.68 3.02 17.86
N ALA A 28 7.52 3.44 17.32
CA ALA A 28 6.54 4.26 18.03
C ALA A 28 6.02 3.56 19.31
N GLY A 29 6.11 2.22 19.37
CA GLY A 29 5.91 1.44 20.57
C GLY A 29 4.47 1.41 21.09
N GLU A 30 4.31 0.90 22.31
CA GLU A 30 3.03 0.77 23.00
C GLU A 30 2.64 2.08 23.70
N GLY A 31 2.26 3.09 22.91
CA GLY A 31 1.78 4.38 23.45
C GLY A 31 0.61 4.97 22.68
N VAL A 32 0.43 4.56 21.43
CA VAL A 32 -0.64 5.02 20.54
C VAL A 32 -1.31 3.78 19.98
N ASP A 33 -2.63 3.68 20.14
CA ASP A 33 -3.36 2.56 19.56
C ASP A 33 -3.32 2.64 18.01
N PRO A 34 -3.41 1.49 17.30
CA PRO A 34 -3.27 1.48 15.85
C PRO A 34 -4.24 2.38 15.08
N LEU A 35 -5.46 2.58 15.60
CA LEU A 35 -6.45 3.42 14.95
C LEU A 35 -6.06 4.90 15.08
N THR A 36 -5.65 5.33 16.27
CA THR A 36 -5.12 6.68 16.50
C THR A 36 -3.86 6.92 15.67
N GLY A 37 -2.95 5.95 15.61
CA GLY A 37 -1.74 6.02 14.79
C GLY A 37 -2.05 6.18 13.29
N THR A 38 -3.03 5.42 12.80
CA THR A 38 -3.53 5.55 11.41
C THR A 38 -4.15 6.93 11.18
N GLY A 39 -4.94 7.43 12.13
CA GLY A 39 -5.54 8.77 12.06
C GLY A 39 -4.49 9.88 11.97
N ILE A 40 -3.44 9.81 12.80
CA ILE A 40 -2.31 10.74 12.76
C ILE A 40 -1.60 10.67 11.40
N GLY A 41 -1.36 9.46 10.88
CA GLY A 41 -0.79 9.25 9.55
C GLY A 41 -1.63 9.88 8.43
N CYS A 42 -2.94 9.63 8.42
CA CYS A 42 -3.87 10.19 7.44
C CYS A 42 -3.93 11.72 7.50
N ILE A 43 -3.98 12.31 8.70
CA ILE A 43 -4.03 13.77 8.86
C ILE A 43 -2.70 14.41 8.42
N SER A 44 -1.57 13.85 8.86
CA SER A 44 -0.24 14.38 8.51
C SER A 44 0.02 14.32 7.00
N ALA A 45 -0.24 13.17 6.37
CA ALA A 45 -0.17 13.03 4.92
C ALA A 45 -1.16 13.97 4.20
N GLY A 46 -2.39 14.06 4.71
CA GLY A 46 -3.43 14.94 4.19
C GLY A 46 -3.03 16.41 4.18
N ILE A 47 -2.39 16.90 5.24
CA ILE A 47 -1.86 18.27 5.30
C ILE A 47 -0.77 18.48 4.24
N VAL A 48 0.20 17.56 4.15
CA VAL A 48 1.30 17.67 3.17
C VAL A 48 0.75 17.71 1.74
N PHE A 49 -0.17 16.80 1.40
CA PHE A 49 -0.79 16.78 0.07
C PHE A 49 -1.67 17.99 -0.18
N SER A 50 -2.39 18.49 0.82
CA SER A 50 -3.24 19.68 0.67
C SER A 50 -2.39 20.91 0.38
N LEU A 51 -1.27 21.10 1.09
CA LEU A 51 -0.33 22.19 0.82
C LEU A 51 0.28 22.07 -0.59
N TYR A 52 0.66 20.87 -1.00
CA TYR A 52 1.16 20.62 -2.35
C TYR A 52 0.11 20.98 -3.42
N LEU A 53 -1.15 20.58 -3.23
CA LEU A 53 -2.24 20.89 -4.17
C LEU A 53 -2.53 22.39 -4.23
N ILE A 54 -2.58 23.08 -3.09
CA ILE A 54 -2.74 24.54 -3.04
C ILE A 54 -1.62 25.23 -3.84
N GLY A 55 -0.36 24.79 -3.65
CA GLY A 55 0.79 25.32 -4.41
C GLY A 55 0.72 25.06 -5.92
N ARG A 56 -0.08 24.08 -6.36
CA ARG A 56 -0.31 23.72 -7.78
C ARG A 56 -1.55 24.37 -8.39
N GLY A 57 -2.22 25.27 -7.67
CA GLY A 57 -3.45 25.93 -8.14
C GLY A 57 -4.74 25.30 -7.62
N GLY A 58 -4.66 24.46 -6.58
CA GLY A 58 -5.81 23.84 -5.91
C GLY A 58 -6.27 22.53 -6.54
N LEU A 59 -7.45 22.06 -6.10
CA LEU A 59 -8.09 20.87 -6.63
C LEU A 59 -8.64 21.15 -8.03
N SER A 60 -8.38 20.26 -8.98
CA SER A 60 -9.06 20.29 -10.28
C SER A 60 -10.57 20.08 -10.08
N TYR A 61 -11.42 20.85 -10.77
CA TYR A 61 -12.88 20.65 -10.74
C TYR A 61 -13.32 19.25 -11.22
N ASN A 62 -12.46 18.53 -11.92
CA ASN A 62 -12.72 17.17 -12.42
C ASN A 62 -12.54 16.06 -11.37
N VAL A 63 -12.34 16.37 -10.08
CA VAL A 63 -12.15 15.36 -9.03
C VAL A 63 -13.40 14.51 -8.77
N LEU A 64 -14.59 14.98 -9.15
CA LEU A 64 -15.84 14.20 -9.05
C LEU A 64 -16.10 13.27 -10.25
N ASN A 65 -15.16 13.18 -11.19
CA ASN A 65 -15.27 12.22 -12.29
C ASN A 65 -14.99 10.78 -11.80
N ARG A 66 -15.23 9.79 -12.67
CA ARG A 66 -15.01 8.37 -12.36
C ARG A 66 -13.61 8.10 -11.78
N SER A 67 -12.57 8.71 -12.34
CA SER A 67 -11.19 8.49 -11.89
C SER A 67 -10.96 9.04 -10.50
N GLY A 68 -11.43 10.26 -10.21
CA GLY A 68 -11.29 10.86 -8.88
C GLY A 68 -12.08 10.08 -7.81
N ILE A 69 -13.27 9.58 -8.14
CA ILE A 69 -14.03 8.68 -7.25
C ILE A 69 -13.24 7.39 -6.98
N LEU A 70 -12.67 6.77 -8.01
CA LEU A 70 -11.87 5.54 -7.84
C LEU A 70 -10.61 5.78 -6.99
N TYR A 71 -9.92 6.93 -7.16
CA TYR A 71 -8.81 7.31 -6.29
C TYR A 71 -9.26 7.57 -4.85
N GLY A 72 -10.45 8.16 -4.65
CA GLY A 72 -11.04 8.31 -3.32
C GLY A 72 -11.33 6.97 -2.64
N ILE A 73 -11.93 6.03 -3.36
CA ILE A 73 -12.18 4.67 -2.86
C ILE A 73 -10.86 3.95 -2.55
N ALA A 74 -9.88 4.02 -3.46
CA ALA A 74 -8.55 3.47 -3.25
C ALA A 74 -7.89 4.06 -1.99
N GLY A 75 -8.06 5.37 -1.78
CA GLY A 75 -7.58 6.06 -0.59
C GLY A 75 -8.20 5.53 0.69
N ILE A 76 -9.52 5.32 0.73
CA ILE A 76 -10.21 4.76 1.90
C ILE A 76 -9.75 3.32 2.16
N VAL A 77 -9.72 2.48 1.13
CA VAL A 77 -9.32 1.07 1.27
C VAL A 77 -7.87 0.94 1.72
N SER A 78 -6.96 1.76 1.16
CA SER A 78 -5.55 1.71 1.50
C SER A 78 -5.24 2.47 2.79
N PHE A 79 -5.40 3.79 2.83
CA PHE A 79 -4.97 4.65 3.94
C PHE A 79 -5.80 4.47 5.21
N ALA A 80 -7.12 4.28 5.11
CA ALA A 80 -7.94 4.11 6.31
C ALA A 80 -7.96 2.65 6.77
N ILE A 81 -8.43 1.74 5.91
CA ILE A 81 -8.65 0.34 6.31
C ILE A 81 -7.32 -0.43 6.31
N GLY A 82 -6.55 -0.34 5.22
CA GLY A 82 -5.29 -1.06 5.05
C GLY A 82 -4.24 -0.72 6.10
N HIS A 83 -3.93 0.57 6.29
CA HIS A 83 -2.94 0.98 7.30
C HIS A 83 -3.41 0.68 8.73
N PHE A 84 -4.70 0.81 9.05
CA PHE A 84 -5.22 0.40 10.36
C PHE A 84 -4.95 -1.09 10.64
N LEU A 85 -5.27 -1.96 9.69
CA LEU A 85 -5.04 -3.40 9.82
C LEU A 85 -3.54 -3.71 9.86
N TYR A 86 -2.73 -3.03 9.06
CA TYR A 86 -1.30 -3.23 9.02
C TYR A 86 -0.61 -2.79 10.31
N TYR A 87 -0.94 -1.62 10.85
CA TYR A 87 -0.40 -1.14 12.11
C TYR A 87 -0.84 -2.04 13.27
N SER A 88 -2.08 -2.52 13.24
CA SER A 88 -2.57 -3.52 14.18
C SER A 88 -1.80 -4.84 14.10
N ALA A 89 -1.40 -5.26 12.90
CA ALA A 89 -0.57 -6.43 12.71
C ALA A 89 0.85 -6.20 13.25
N ILE A 90 1.45 -5.04 12.97
CA ILE A 90 2.80 -4.69 13.44
C ILE A 90 2.87 -4.68 14.96
N THR A 91 1.89 -4.09 15.64
CA THR A 91 1.87 -4.03 17.11
C THR A 91 1.67 -5.40 17.75
N LYS A 92 0.95 -6.32 17.10
CA LYS A 92 0.66 -7.66 17.64
C LYS A 92 1.69 -8.73 17.27
N SER A 93 2.30 -8.63 16.09
CA SER A 93 3.12 -9.69 15.49
C SER A 93 4.51 -9.23 15.04
N GLY A 94 4.79 -7.93 15.13
CA GLY A 94 6.05 -7.32 14.74
C GLY A 94 6.12 -6.94 13.26
N ALA A 95 7.04 -6.01 12.97
CA ALA A 95 7.20 -5.43 11.63
C ALA A 95 7.57 -6.46 10.55
N SER A 96 8.60 -7.28 10.77
CA SER A 96 9.10 -8.22 9.74
C SER A 96 8.06 -9.25 9.32
N LEU A 97 7.36 -9.83 10.30
CA LEU A 97 6.28 -10.80 10.09
C LEU A 97 5.11 -10.16 9.33
N SER A 98 4.64 -9.01 9.81
CA SER A 98 3.55 -8.26 9.17
C SER A 98 3.88 -7.86 7.73
N ALA A 99 5.07 -7.32 7.50
CA ALA A 99 5.51 -6.88 6.17
C ALA A 99 5.61 -8.06 5.19
N SER A 100 6.12 -9.21 5.64
CA SER A 100 6.25 -10.42 4.81
C SER A 100 4.89 -10.98 4.39
N LEU A 101 3.91 -10.99 5.30
CA LEU A 101 2.54 -11.37 4.99
C LEU A 101 1.89 -10.39 4.02
N VAL A 102 2.03 -9.09 4.26
CA VAL A 102 1.50 -8.06 3.34
C VAL A 102 2.13 -8.19 1.96
N ALA A 103 3.43 -8.48 1.84
CA ALA A 103 4.12 -8.65 0.57
C ALA A 103 3.53 -9.76 -0.33
N THR A 104 2.64 -10.61 0.18
CA THR A 104 1.88 -11.59 -0.61
C THR A 104 0.69 -10.99 -1.38
N TYR A 105 0.33 -9.72 -1.15
CA TYR A 105 -0.79 -9.05 -1.82
C TYR A 105 -0.76 -9.10 -3.36
N PRO A 106 0.39 -9.17 -4.07
CA PRO A 106 0.40 -9.30 -5.53
C PRO A 106 -0.39 -10.51 -6.03
N LEU A 107 -0.49 -11.60 -5.23
CA LEU A 107 -1.37 -12.74 -5.53
C LEU A 107 -2.82 -12.30 -5.65
N LEU A 108 -3.28 -11.58 -4.64
CA LEU A 108 -4.65 -11.08 -4.59
C LEU A 108 -4.87 -10.07 -5.70
N THR A 109 -3.90 -9.19 -5.99
CA THR A 109 -3.97 -8.23 -7.10
C THR A 109 -4.19 -8.93 -8.43
N VAL A 110 -3.40 -9.96 -8.76
CA VAL A 110 -3.52 -10.70 -10.03
C VAL A 110 -4.88 -11.42 -10.14
N ILE A 111 -5.35 -12.04 -9.06
CA ILE A 111 -6.67 -12.70 -9.03
C ILE A 111 -7.79 -11.67 -9.22
N ILE A 112 -7.76 -10.58 -8.45
CA ILE A 112 -8.78 -9.53 -8.51
C ILE A 112 -8.77 -8.83 -9.87
N ALA A 113 -7.60 -8.54 -10.43
CA ALA A 113 -7.48 -7.95 -11.77
C ALA A 113 -8.04 -8.90 -12.85
N SER A 114 -7.81 -10.21 -12.73
CA SER A 114 -8.40 -11.16 -13.66
C SER A 114 -9.93 -11.18 -13.59
N ILE A 115 -10.49 -11.17 -12.37
CA ILE A 115 -11.95 -11.23 -12.17
C ILE A 115 -12.63 -9.91 -12.53
N LEU A 116 -12.09 -8.77 -12.10
CA LEU A 116 -12.75 -7.46 -12.22
C LEU A 116 -12.37 -6.71 -13.50
N LEU A 117 -11.16 -6.88 -13.99
CA LEU A 117 -10.64 -6.16 -15.17
C LEU A 117 -10.55 -7.08 -16.40
N GLY A 118 -10.77 -8.39 -16.24
CA GLY A 118 -10.67 -9.36 -17.34
C GLY A 118 -9.22 -9.63 -17.78
N GLU A 119 -8.23 -9.30 -16.94
CA GLU A 119 -6.83 -9.53 -17.28
C GLU A 119 -6.51 -11.04 -17.35
N PRO A 120 -5.81 -11.51 -18.41
CA PRO A 120 -5.49 -12.92 -18.54
C PRO A 120 -4.46 -13.33 -17.47
N LEU A 121 -4.77 -14.40 -16.73
CA LEU A 121 -3.81 -15.05 -15.85
C LEU A 121 -2.71 -15.71 -16.68
N THR A 122 -1.58 -15.03 -16.81
CA THR A 122 -0.42 -15.59 -17.49
C THR A 122 0.29 -16.61 -16.60
N ILE A 123 0.90 -17.63 -17.20
CA ILE A 123 1.76 -18.58 -16.47
C ILE A 123 2.88 -17.85 -15.73
N ARG A 124 3.42 -16.76 -16.31
CA ARG A 124 4.48 -15.94 -15.70
C ARG A 124 4.02 -15.24 -14.42
N SER A 125 2.84 -14.62 -14.44
CA SER A 125 2.28 -13.99 -13.23
C SER A 125 1.95 -15.03 -12.16
N GLY A 126 1.46 -16.21 -12.55
CA GLY A 126 1.25 -17.34 -11.63
C GLY A 126 2.54 -17.78 -10.94
N ILE A 127 3.62 -18.03 -11.71
CA ILE A 127 4.92 -18.45 -11.16
C ILE A 127 5.50 -17.37 -10.24
N GLY A 128 5.54 -16.12 -10.69
CA GLY A 128 6.09 -15.02 -9.89
C GLY A 128 5.35 -14.84 -8.57
N THR A 129 4.03 -14.98 -8.61
CA THR A 129 3.18 -14.92 -7.42
C THR A 129 3.49 -16.06 -6.44
N ILE A 130 3.61 -17.29 -6.93
CA ILE A 130 3.96 -18.45 -6.09
C ILE A 130 5.32 -18.25 -5.41
N LEU A 131 6.30 -17.72 -6.15
CA LEU A 131 7.63 -17.43 -5.59
C LEU A 131 7.58 -16.38 -4.48
N ILE A 132 6.76 -15.33 -4.63
CA ILE A 132 6.56 -14.32 -3.58
C ILE A 132 5.95 -14.97 -2.32
N VAL A 133 4.95 -15.82 -2.47
CA VAL A 133 4.31 -16.53 -1.35
C VAL A 133 5.32 -17.44 -0.64
N ILE A 134 6.07 -18.25 -1.39
CA ILE A 134 7.10 -19.13 -0.82
C ILE A 134 8.17 -18.31 -0.09
N GLY A 135 8.66 -17.23 -0.70
CA GLY A 135 9.63 -16.33 -0.07
C GLY A 135 9.10 -15.74 1.24
N GLY A 136 7.83 -15.31 1.24
CA GLY A 136 7.15 -14.86 2.45
C GLY A 136 7.13 -15.94 3.52
N LEU A 137 6.68 -17.16 3.19
CA LEU A 137 6.61 -18.30 4.12
C LEU A 137 7.96 -18.66 4.74
N VAL A 138 9.04 -18.62 3.96
CA VAL A 138 10.41 -18.89 4.46
C VAL A 138 10.86 -17.84 5.47
N ILE A 139 10.41 -16.59 5.34
CA ILE A 139 10.73 -15.54 6.32
C ILE A 139 9.94 -15.75 7.64
N LEU A 140 8.79 -16.43 7.59
CA LEU A 140 7.96 -16.69 8.78
C LEU A 140 8.53 -17.79 9.69
N THR A 141 9.38 -18.68 9.15
CA THR A 141 9.97 -19.85 9.84
C THR A 141 11.35 -19.54 10.39
#